data_AF-A0A355DIK6-F1
#
_entry.id   AF-A0A355DIK6-F1
#
_cell.length_a   1.000
_cell.length_b   1.000
_cell.length_c   1.000
_cell.angle_alpha   90.00
_cell.angle_beta   90.00
_cell.angle_gamma   90.00
#
_symmetry.space_group_name_H-M   'P 1'
#
loop_
_entity.id
_entity.type
_entity.pdbx_description
1 polymer ?
#
loop_
_entity_poly.entity_id
_entity_poly.type
_entity_poly.pdbx_seq_one_letter_code
_entity_poly.pdbx_strand_id
1 'polypeptide(L)'
;RLVAVFQPHRYSRTEDLWPSFAEAFDGADLLFVTDVYPSGEAPRPGVSGRLIVDAVQRARPDQTVRYVPRREDLVRELAAELEEGDLCLTMGAGDLTSVPDEVRDRLGG
;
A
#
# COMPACT_ATOMS: atom_id res chain seq x y z
N ARG A 1 -14.94 -7.71 1.86
CA ARG A 1 -14.05 -6.90 2.74
C ARG A 1 -13.55 -5.69 1.95
N LEU A 2 -13.07 -4.63 2.59
CA LEU A 2 -12.28 -3.57 1.94
C LEU A 2 -10.80 -3.90 2.07
N VAL A 3 -10.17 -4.22 0.94
CA VAL A 3 -8.71 -4.39 0.82
C VAL A 3 -8.12 -3.12 0.23
N ALA A 4 -7.40 -2.35 1.03
CA ALA A 4 -6.75 -1.13 0.59
C ALA A 4 -5.29 -1.39 0.22
N VAL A 5 -4.82 -0.77 -0.85
CA VAL A 5 -3.41 -0.78 -1.26
C VAL A 5 -2.94 0.66 -1.32
N PHE A 6 -1.88 0.99 -0.60
CA PHE A 6 -1.31 2.33 -0.56
C PHE A 6 0.15 2.35 -1.02
N GLN A 7 0.44 3.19 -2.01
CA GLN A 7 1.81 3.50 -2.43
C GLN A 7 2.13 4.96 -2.14
N PRO A 8 3.09 5.24 -1.23
CA PRO A 8 3.55 6.60 -0.98
C PRO A 8 4.20 7.19 -2.23
N HIS A 9 3.94 8.46 -2.51
CA HIS A 9 4.53 9.17 -3.65
C HIS A 9 5.52 10.24 -3.17
N ARG A 10 6.78 10.12 -3.63
CA ARG A 10 7.96 10.92 -3.26
C ARG A 10 8.47 10.69 -1.84
N TYR A 11 9.79 10.69 -1.69
CA TYR A 11 10.44 10.56 -0.38
C TYR A 11 10.19 11.79 0.48
N SER A 12 10.36 12.99 -0.07
CA SER A 12 10.11 14.26 0.65
C SER A 12 8.71 14.33 1.25
N ARG A 13 7.68 13.97 0.46
CA ARG A 13 6.30 13.98 0.94
C ARG A 13 6.05 12.91 2.00
N THR A 14 6.66 11.74 1.86
CA THR A 14 6.54 10.66 2.85
C THR A 14 7.17 11.08 4.17
N GLU A 15 8.37 11.69 4.12
CA GLU A 15 9.06 12.25 5.29
C GLU A 15 8.22 13.31 6.02
N ASP A 16 7.57 14.20 5.27
CA ASP A 16 6.76 15.29 5.84
C ASP A 16 5.43 14.80 6.44
N LEU A 17 4.81 13.77 5.83
CA LEU A 17 3.41 13.41 6.08
C LEU A 17 3.20 12.03 6.70
N TRP A 18 4.23 11.19 6.87
CA TRP A 18 4.05 9.84 7.41
C TRP A 18 3.20 9.78 8.71
N PRO A 19 3.29 10.73 9.68
CA PRO A 19 2.47 10.66 10.90
C PRO A 19 0.98 10.83 10.61
N SER A 20 0.62 11.60 9.57
CA SER A 20 -0.77 11.87 9.21
C SER A 20 -1.50 10.64 8.65
N PHE A 21 -0.76 9.61 8.21
CA PHE A 21 -1.34 8.38 7.71
C PHE A 21 -1.75 7.40 8.81
N ALA A 22 -1.43 7.67 10.09
CA ALA A 22 -1.66 6.76 11.20
C ALA A 22 -3.12 6.27 11.33
N GLU A 23 -4.09 7.14 11.01
CA GLU A 23 -5.54 6.83 11.09
C GLU A 23 -6.24 6.92 9.73
N ALA A 24 -5.48 7.15 8.65
CA ALA A 24 -6.06 7.42 7.32
C ALA A 24 -6.75 6.20 6.68
N PHE A 25 -6.60 5.00 7.26
CA PHE A 25 -7.05 3.73 6.70
C PHE A 25 -8.10 3.00 7.56
N ASP A 26 -8.75 3.71 8.48
CA ASP A 26 -9.71 3.14 9.47
C ASP A 26 -10.84 2.28 8.87
N GLY A 27 -11.22 2.54 7.61
CA GLY A 27 -12.25 1.77 6.91
C GLY A 27 -11.79 0.46 6.27
N ALA A 28 -10.48 0.19 6.22
CA ALA A 28 -9.94 -0.98 5.53
C ALA A 28 -9.86 -2.19 6.46
N ASP A 29 -10.38 -3.34 6.01
CA ASP A 29 -10.21 -4.61 6.73
C ASP A 29 -8.77 -5.11 6.62
N LEU A 30 -8.12 -4.84 5.49
CA LEU A 30 -6.72 -5.19 5.21
C LEU A 30 -6.04 -4.06 4.43
N LEU A 31 -4.87 -3.64 4.89
CA LEU A 31 -4.05 -2.63 4.23
C LEU A 31 -2.74 -3.24 3.71
N PHE A 32 -2.46 -3.11 2.43
CA PHE A 32 -1.15 -3.31 1.84
C PHE A 32 -0.45 -1.97 1.68
N VAL A 33 0.82 -1.88 2.07
CA VAL A 33 1.67 -0.70 1.85
C VAL A 33 2.90 -1.11 1.05
N THR A 34 3.16 -0.41 -0.05
CA THR A 34 4.38 -0.63 -0.85
C THR A 34 5.50 0.32 -0.44
N ASP A 35 6.66 0.21 -1.09
CA ASP A 35 7.70 1.21 -0.90
C ASP A 35 7.41 2.50 -1.69
N VAL A 36 8.14 3.56 -1.36
CA VAL A 36 7.93 4.90 -1.90
C VAL A 36 8.19 4.91 -3.41
N TYR A 37 7.20 5.33 -4.19
CA TYR A 37 7.41 5.69 -5.59
C TYR A 37 8.22 6.99 -5.66
N PRO A 38 9.45 6.99 -6.19
CA PRO A 38 10.41 8.10 -6.03
C PRO A 38 9.99 9.38 -6.76
N SER A 39 9.32 9.26 -7.90
CA SER A 39 8.96 10.40 -8.77
C SER A 39 10.17 11.32 -9.07
N GLY A 40 11.31 10.71 -9.39
CA GLY A 40 12.57 11.42 -9.69
C GLY A 40 13.41 11.82 -8.47
N GLU A 41 12.96 11.56 -7.25
CA GLU A 41 13.77 11.82 -6.05
C GLU A 41 14.76 10.68 -5.75
N ALA A 42 15.94 11.06 -5.27
CA ALA A 42 16.87 10.10 -4.70
C ALA A 42 16.33 9.52 -3.39
N PRO A 43 16.55 8.22 -3.10
CA PRO A 43 16.22 7.62 -1.83
C PRO A 43 16.80 8.42 -0.64
N ARG A 44 16.00 8.59 0.40
CA ARG A 44 16.40 9.28 1.63
C ARG A 44 16.63 8.27 2.76
N PRO A 45 17.73 8.35 3.51
CA PRO A 45 17.98 7.46 4.64
C PRO A 45 16.83 7.48 5.64
N GLY A 46 16.28 6.30 5.96
CA GLY A 46 15.18 6.14 6.92
C GLY A 46 13.78 6.46 6.38
N VAL A 47 13.64 6.90 5.13
CA VAL A 47 12.33 7.20 4.52
C VAL A 47 11.93 6.07 3.59
N SER A 48 10.96 5.27 4.02
CA SER A 48 10.36 4.19 3.24
C SER A 48 8.87 4.04 3.58
N GLY A 49 8.16 3.20 2.84
CA GLY A 49 6.77 2.85 3.17
C GLY A 49 6.61 2.25 4.58
N ARG A 50 7.69 1.75 5.20
CA ARG A 50 7.69 1.26 6.58
C ARG A 50 7.29 2.35 7.58
N LEU A 51 7.63 3.62 7.34
CA LEU A 51 7.22 4.72 8.22
C LEU A 51 5.70 4.80 8.38
N ILE A 52 4.97 4.55 7.29
CA ILE A 52 3.50 4.56 7.29
C ILE A 52 2.96 3.31 7.97
N VAL A 53 3.53 2.13 7.67
CA VAL A 53 3.15 0.88 8.33
C VAL A 53 3.29 1.00 9.85
N ASP A 54 4.43 1.50 10.32
CA ASP A 54 4.71 1.70 11.74
C ASP A 54 3.75 2.73 12.36
N ALA A 55 3.39 3.80 11.65
CA ALA A 55 2.43 4.79 12.13
C ALA A 55 1.04 4.19 12.31
N VAL A 56 0.57 3.42 11.32
CA VAL A 56 -0.71 2.72 11.35
C VAL A 56 -0.73 1.71 12.49
N GLN A 57 0.31 0.86 12.62
CA GLN A 57 0.37 -0.15 13.68
C GLN A 57 0.43 0.47 15.09
N ARG A 58 1.11 1.60 15.27
CA ARG A 58 1.15 2.30 16.56
C ARG A 58 -0.19 2.89 16.94
N ALA A 59 -0.92 3.49 16.00
CA ALA A 59 -2.23 4.06 16.26
C ALA A 59 -3.33 3.00 16.36
N ARG A 60 -3.19 1.91 15.61
CA ARG A 60 -4.18 0.83 15.48
C ARG A 60 -3.47 -0.54 15.51
N PRO A 61 -3.14 -1.06 16.71
CA PRO A 61 -2.46 -2.35 16.85
C PRO A 61 -3.23 -3.54 16.26
N ASP A 62 -4.56 -3.43 16.22
CA ASP A 62 -5.45 -4.46 15.67
C ASP A 62 -5.65 -4.35 14.15
N GLN A 63 -5.13 -3.30 13.50
CA GLN A 63 -5.22 -3.14 12.05
C GLN A 63 -4.33 -4.18 11.36
N THR A 64 -4.94 -4.99 10.49
CA THR A 64 -4.16 -5.89 9.63
C THR A 64 -3.49 -5.06 8.54
N VAL A 65 -2.16 -4.94 8.62
CA VAL A 65 -1.33 -4.24 7.62
C VAL A 65 -0.17 -5.11 7.16
N ARG A 66 0.10 -5.11 5.85
CA ARG A 66 1.19 -5.86 5.22
C ARG A 66 2.09 -4.91 4.45
N TYR A 67 3.39 -4.98 4.71
CA TYR A 67 4.39 -4.22 3.96
C TYR A 67 4.94 -5.08 2.82
N VAL A 68 4.63 -4.71 1.59
CA VAL A 68 5.04 -5.43 0.37
C VAL A 68 5.79 -4.44 -0.52
N PRO A 69 7.11 -4.26 -0.32
CA PRO A 69 7.86 -3.15 -0.91
C PRO A 69 7.91 -3.21 -2.44
N ARG A 70 7.90 -4.41 -3.01
CA ARG A 70 8.02 -4.63 -4.45
C ARG A 70 6.65 -4.85 -5.07
N ARG A 71 6.36 -4.12 -6.14
CA ARG A 71 5.11 -4.20 -6.89
C ARG A 71 4.80 -5.60 -7.41
N GLU A 72 5.81 -6.32 -7.88
CA GLU A 72 5.64 -7.69 -8.40
C GLU A 72 5.16 -8.67 -7.32
N ASP A 73 5.62 -8.49 -6.08
CA ASP A 73 5.18 -9.29 -4.95
C ASP A 73 3.76 -8.89 -4.54
N LEU A 74 3.44 -7.58 -4.57
CA LEU A 74 2.11 -7.07 -4.26
C LEU A 74 1.03 -7.72 -5.13
N VAL A 75 1.25 -7.79 -6.45
CA VAL A 75 0.27 -8.39 -7.37
C VAL A 75 0.04 -9.87 -7.05
N ARG A 76 1.09 -10.60 -6.68
CA ARG A 76 0.98 -12.02 -6.29
C ARG A 76 0.22 -12.18 -4.97
N GLU A 77 0.52 -11.34 -3.98
CA GLU A 77 -0.17 -11.37 -2.69
C GLU A 77 -1.63 -10.98 -2.82
N LEU A 78 -1.96 -9.94 -3.59
CA LEU A 78 -3.36 -9.55 -3.84
C LEU A 78 -4.15 -10.67 -4.53
N ALA A 79 -3.57 -11.32 -5.55
CA ALA A 79 -4.25 -12.42 -6.23
C ALA A 79 -4.47 -13.65 -5.33
N ALA A 80 -3.62 -13.84 -4.31
CA ALA A 80 -3.77 -14.92 -3.34
C ALA A 80 -4.72 -14.56 -2.17
N GLU A 81 -4.88 -13.28 -1.87
CA GLU A 81 -5.65 -12.78 -0.72
C GLU A 81 -7.11 -12.44 -1.06
N LEU A 82 -7.35 -11.92 -2.26
CA LEU A 82 -8.67 -11.45 -2.66
C LEU A 82 -9.65 -12.61 -2.82
N GLU A 83 -10.84 -12.42 -2.25
CA GLU A 83 -11.95 -13.35 -2.31
C GLU A 83 -13.14 -12.74 -3.06
N GLU A 84 -14.11 -13.58 -3.45
CA GLU A 84 -15.35 -13.11 -4.06
C GLU A 84 -16.09 -12.16 -3.10
N GLY A 85 -16.51 -11.00 -3.62
CA GLY A 85 -17.19 -9.96 -2.82
C GLY A 85 -16.24 -8.97 -2.12
N ASP A 86 -14.93 -9.09 -2.30
CA ASP A 86 -13.99 -8.06 -1.86
C ASP A 86 -14.00 -6.83 -2.77
N LEU A 87 -13.88 -5.65 -2.15
CA LEU A 87 -13.55 -4.41 -2.83
C LEU A 87 -12.06 -4.14 -2.63
N CYS A 88 -11.28 -4.19 -3.71
CA CYS A 88 -9.87 -3.83 -3.70
C CYS A 88 -9.69 -2.38 -4.18
N LEU A 89 -9.19 -1.50 -3.30
CA LEU A 89 -8.94 -0.09 -3.60
C LEU A 89 -7.44 0.20 -3.67
N THR A 90 -6.94 0.50 -4.86
CA THR A 90 -5.56 0.94 -5.07
C THR A 90 -5.44 2.47 -5.01
N MET A 91 -4.64 2.97 -4.07
CA MET A 91 -4.37 4.40 -3.84
C MET A 91 -2.88 4.67 -3.99
N GLY A 92 -2.51 5.49 -4.95
CA GLY A 92 -1.10 5.76 -5.20
C GLY A 92 -0.90 6.57 -6.47
N ALA A 93 0.31 6.54 -6.99
CA ALA A 93 0.70 7.21 -8.21
C ALA A 93 1.75 6.38 -8.94
N GLY A 94 2.09 6.73 -10.19
CA GLY A 94 3.12 6.01 -10.93
C GLY A 94 2.63 4.65 -11.42
N ASP A 95 3.19 3.57 -10.89
CA ASP A 95 3.04 2.21 -11.41
C ASP A 95 1.92 1.38 -10.74
N LEU A 96 1.24 1.94 -9.73
CA LEU A 96 0.08 1.29 -9.13
C LEU A 96 -1.13 1.21 -10.08
N THR A 97 -1.20 2.06 -11.11
CA THR A 97 -2.35 2.15 -12.01
C THR A 97 -2.61 0.86 -12.79
N SER A 98 -1.58 0.05 -13.08
CA SER A 98 -1.77 -1.23 -13.78
C SER A 98 -1.96 -2.42 -12.84
N VAL A 99 -1.82 -2.24 -11.52
CA VAL A 99 -2.01 -3.33 -10.54
C VAL A 99 -3.40 -3.95 -10.62
N PRO A 100 -4.51 -3.20 -10.71
CA PRO A 100 -5.85 -3.79 -10.81
C PRO A 100 -6.00 -4.73 -12.02
N ASP A 101 -5.50 -4.32 -13.19
CA ASP A 101 -5.57 -5.15 -14.40
C ASP A 101 -4.74 -6.43 -14.25
N GLU A 102 -3.53 -6.32 -13.73
CA GLU A 102 -2.62 -7.47 -13.53
C GLU A 102 -3.12 -8.48 -12.49
N VAL A 103 -3.86 -8.01 -11.49
CA VAL A 103 -4.53 -8.86 -10.50
C VAL A 103 -5.73 -9.55 -11.15
N ARG A 104 -6.58 -8.82 -11.89
CA ARG A 104 -7.73 -9.40 -12.61
C ARG A 104 -7.29 -10.52 -13.55
N ASP A 105 -6.23 -10.30 -14.32
CA ASP A 105 -5.71 -11.29 -15.27
C ASP A 105 -5.25 -12.59 -14.55
N ARG A 106 -4.79 -12.49 -13.29
CA ARG A 106 -4.42 -13.65 -12.48
C ARG A 106 -5.60 -14.37 -11.85
N LEU A 107 -6.69 -13.66 -11.58
CA LEU A 107 -7.92 -14.23 -11.01
C LEU A 107 -8.78 -14.99 -12.03
N GLY A 108 -8.41 -14.97 -13.32
CA GLY A 108 -9.02 -15.81 -14.35
C GLY A 108 -9.97 -15.11 -15.32
N GLY A 109 -10.07 -13.77 -15.27
CA GLY A 109 -10.93 -12.98 -16.14
C GLY A 109 -12.34 -12.80 -15.61
#